data_AF-A0A958Z7I1-F1
#
_entry.id   AF-A0A958Z7I1-F1
#
_cell.length_a   1.000
_cell.length_b   1.000
_cell.length_c   1.000
_cell.angle_alpha   90.00
_cell.angle_beta   90.00
_cell.angle_gamma   90.00
#
_symmetry.space_group_name_H-M   'P 1'
#
loop_
_entity.id
_entity.type
_entity.pdbx_description
1 polymer ?
#
loop_
_entity_poly.entity_id
_entity_poly.type
_entity_poly.pdbx_seq_one_letter_code
_entity_poly.pdbx_strand_id
1 'polypeptide(L)' 'GGVEGVIDFTPLKNLVTQHPKLDVLNGIAYNPDTQTIFVTGKNWDKLFEIELVD' A
#
# COMPACT_ATOMS: atom_id res chain seq x y z
N GLY A 1 -4.36 18.74 -16.35
CA GLY A 1 -3.66 17.78 -15.49
C GLY A 1 -3.54 16.48 -16.25
N GLY A 2 -2.34 15.89 -16.29
CA GLY A 2 -2.10 14.58 -16.88
C GLY A 2 -1.67 13.59 -15.79
N VAL A 3 -1.90 12.31 -16.02
CA VAL A 3 -1.39 11.24 -15.15
C VAL A 3 0.02 10.90 -15.63
N GLU A 4 1.01 11.00 -14.75
CA GLU A 4 2.42 10.71 -15.06
C GLU A 4 2.78 9.23 -14.89
N GLY A 5 2.01 8.49 -14.09
CA GLY A 5 2.21 7.07 -13.86
C GLY A 5 1.06 6.42 -13.09
N VAL A 6 1.00 5.09 -13.12
CA VAL A 6 0.02 4.27 -12.41
C VAL A 6 0.73 3.07 -11.79
N ILE A 7 0.45 2.81 -10.52
CA ILE A 7 0.97 1.64 -9.78
C ILE A 7 -0.23 0.88 -9.22
N ASP A 8 -0.27 -0.44 -9.43
CA ASP A 8 -1.32 -1.31 -8.90
C ASP A 8 -0.86 -2.02 -7.61
N PHE A 9 -1.49 -1.68 -6.49
CA PHE A 9 -1.23 -2.28 -5.18
C PHE A 9 -2.20 -3.43 -4.81
N THR A 10 -3.11 -3.81 -5.71
CA THR A 10 -4.02 -4.96 -5.50
C THR A 10 -3.29 -6.24 -5.09
N PRO A 11 -2.10 -6.58 -5.64
CA PRO A 11 -1.37 -7.78 -5.26
C PRO A 11 -0.90 -7.82 -3.80
N LEU A 12 -0.74 -6.68 -3.12
CA LEU A 12 -0.29 -6.63 -1.72
C LEU A 12 -1.23 -7.39 -0.77
N LYS A 13 -2.52 -7.45 -1.10
CA LYS A 13 -3.52 -8.22 -0.34
C LYS A 13 -3.18 -9.72 -0.27
N ASN A 14 -2.43 -10.26 -1.23
CA ASN A 14 -2.02 -11.67 -1.21
C ASN A 14 -0.83 -11.93 -0.27
N LEU A 15 -0.15 -10.87 0.18
CA LEU A 15 1.03 -10.95 1.05
C LEU A 15 0.69 -10.78 2.53
N VAL A 16 -0.58 -10.52 2.87
CA VAL A 16 -1.10 -10.44 4.24
C VAL A 16 -1.76 -11.75 4.66
N THR A 17 -1.99 -11.91 5.97
CA THR A 17 -2.68 -13.09 6.49
C THR A 17 -4.12 -13.15 5.98
N GLN A 18 -4.48 -14.26 5.35
CA GLN A 18 -5.83 -14.47 4.83
C GLN A 18 -6.78 -14.90 5.95
N HIS A 19 -7.78 -14.08 6.26
CA HIS A 19 -8.77 -14.36 7.31
C HIS A 19 -10.15 -13.78 6.99
N PRO A 20 -11.25 -14.25 7.62
CA PRO A 20 -12.62 -13.84 7.25
C PRO A 20 -12.92 -12.33 7.35
N LYS A 21 -12.19 -11.61 8.21
CA LYS A 21 -12.32 -10.15 8.36
C LYS A 21 -11.44 -9.33 7.40
N LEU A 22 -10.64 -9.98 6.54
CA LEU A 22 -9.69 -9.31 5.66
C LEU A 22 -10.46 -8.51 4.60
N ASP A 23 -10.13 -7.24 4.45
CA ASP A 23 -10.89 -6.32 3.61
C ASP A 23 -9.95 -5.50 2.70
N VAL A 24 -10.49 -4.48 2.04
CA VAL A 24 -9.83 -3.71 0.97
C VAL A 24 -8.63 -2.89 1.45
N LEU A 25 -7.79 -2.51 0.48
CA LEU A 25 -6.78 -1.47 0.64
C LEU A 25 -7.44 -0.19 1.14
N ASN A 26 -6.89 0.37 2.21
CA ASN A 26 -7.37 1.59 2.85
C ASN A 26 -6.28 2.07 3.82
N GLY A 27 -5.75 3.25 3.57
CA GLY A 27 -4.62 3.81 4.31
C GLY A 27 -3.40 3.96 3.41
N ILE A 28 -3.13 5.21 3.04
CA ILE A 28 -1.94 5.65 2.31
C ILE A 28 -1.38 6.83 3.09
N ALA A 29 -0.10 6.76 3.43
CA ALA A 29 0.60 7.86 4.10
C ALA A 29 1.95 8.08 3.41
N TYR A 30 2.37 9.33 3.29
CA TYR A 30 3.68 9.70 2.75
C TYR A 30 4.62 10.04 3.90
N ASN A 31 5.84 9.52 3.86
CA ASN A 31 6.92 9.88 4.76
C ASN A 31 7.87 10.86 4.05
N PRO A 32 7.89 12.15 4.43
CA PRO A 32 8.76 13.13 3.79
C PRO A 32 10.25 12.95 4.12
N ASP A 33 10.58 12.30 5.24
CA ASP A 33 11.98 12.15 5.68
C ASP A 33 12.72 11.10 4.85
N THR A 34 12.02 10.01 4.49
CA THR A 34 12.57 8.89 3.69
C THR A 34 12.08 8.90 2.24
N GLN A 35 11.16 9.80 1.89
CA GLN A 35 10.50 9.86 0.59
C GLN A 35 9.75 8.57 0.20
N THR A 36 9.31 7.79 1.19
CA THR A 36 8.57 6.54 0.98
C THR A 36 7.07 6.71 1.21
N ILE A 37 6.30 5.75 0.71
CA ILE A 37 4.85 5.67 0.89
C ILE A 37 4.52 4.45 1.72
N PHE A 38 3.78 4.64 2.81
CA PHE A 38 3.20 3.54 3.57
C PHE A 38 1.80 3.19 3.04
N VAL A 39 1.57 1.90 2.77
CA VAL A 39 0.30 1.36 2.27
C VAL A 39 -0.18 0.23 3.17
N THR A 40 -1.46 0.25 3.51
CA THR A 40 -2.11 -0.84 4.26
C THR A 40 -3.59 -0.99 3.86
N GLY A 41 -4.34 -1.80 4.60
CA GLY A 41 -5.75 -2.02 4.38
C GLY A 41 -6.52 -2.37 5.64
N LYS A 42 -7.83 -2.45 5.48
CA LYS A 42 -8.75 -2.77 6.58
C LYS A 42 -8.48 -4.19 7.06
N ASN A 43 -8.14 -4.30 8.35
CA ASN A 43 -7.75 -5.55 9.02
C ASN A 43 -6.56 -6.25 8.35
N TRP A 44 -5.63 -5.51 7.76
CA TRP A 44 -4.35 -6.07 7.35
C TRP A 44 -3.44 -6.22 8.57
N ASP A 45 -2.70 -7.33 8.65
CA ASP A 45 -1.70 -7.58 9.70
C ASP A 45 -0.32 -7.01 9.36
N LYS A 46 -0.20 -6.32 8.21
CA LYS A 46 1.05 -5.74 7.70
C LYS A 46 0.84 -4.30 7.24
N LEU A 47 1.94 -3.56 7.32
CA LEU A 47 2.15 -2.24 6.72
C LEU A 47 3.29 -2.40 5.71
N PHE A 48 3.08 -1.94 4.47
CA PHE A 48 4.11 -1.95 3.44
C PHE A 48 4.71 -0.57 3.33
N GLU A 49 6.04 -0.46 3.34
CA GLU A 49 6.76 0.74 2.94
C GLU A 49 7.20 0.59 1.48
N ILE A 50 6.85 1.56 0.66
CA ILE A 50 7.07 1.56 -0.78
C ILE A 50 8.06 2.68 -1.12
N GLU A 51 9.17 2.32 -1.73
CA GLU A 51 10.11 3.22 -2.36
C GLU A 51 9.80 3.29 -3.85
N LEU A 52 9.75 4.51 -4.40
CA LEU A 52 9.65 4.71 -5.84
C LEU A 52 11.08 4.75 -6.39
N VAL A 53 11.43 3.75 -7.20
CA VAL A 53 12.71 3.65 -7.88
C VAL A 53 12.53 3.95 -9.37
N ASP A 54 13.51 4.63 -9.97
CA ASP A 54 13.56 4.92 -11.41
C ASP A 54 13.91 3.68 -12.27
#